data_AF-A0A4U6T2M3-F1
#
_entry.id   AF-A0A4U6T2M3-F1
#
_cell.length_a   1.000
_cell.length_b   1.000
_cell.length_c   1.000
_cell.angle_alpha   90.00
_cell.angle_beta   90.00
_cell.angle_gamma   90.00
#
_symmetry.space_group_name_H-M   'P 1'
#
loop_
_entity.id
_entity.type
_entity.pdbx_description
1 polymer ?
#
loop_
_entity_poly.entity_id
_entity_poly.type
_entity_poly.pdbx_seq_one_letter_code
_entity_poly.pdbx_strand_id
1 'polypeptide(L)'
;MSSWRDEQNGIPPWNERPKCHCGFHAWLQVWEDRVPRGKKAYRYFKCPTIDDDFKACTFMEWIDTRPLEEVGIILVVLETKAQYYGRLEAAQDVKEEFKARQAQLLQKEEQQKKMNKQEAECSSKTARKGKLPQFTQ
;
A
#
# COMPACT_ATOMS: atom_id res chain seq x y z
N MET A 1 18.53 6.98 9.60
CA MET A 1 17.68 7.96 10.31
C MET A 1 17.08 8.86 9.24
N SER A 2 15.77 9.07 9.30
CA SER A 2 14.97 9.77 8.30
C SER A 2 15.38 11.24 8.11
N SER A 3 16.06 11.56 7.00
CA SER A 3 16.64 12.89 6.69
C SER A 3 15.61 13.98 6.35
N TRP A 4 14.33 13.63 6.21
CA TRP A 4 13.27 14.57 5.85
C TRP A 4 12.92 15.58 6.95
N ARG A 5 13.41 15.40 8.18
CA ARG A 5 13.26 16.40 9.24
C ARG A 5 14.12 17.63 9.02
N ASP A 6 15.20 17.51 8.25
CA ASP A 6 16.17 18.58 8.01
C ASP A 6 15.89 19.35 6.71
N GLU A 7 15.18 18.74 5.77
CA GLU A 7 14.66 19.42 4.60
C GLU A 7 13.40 20.20 5.03
N GLN A 8 13.52 21.53 5.16
CA GLN A 8 12.41 22.40 5.59
C GLN A 8 11.16 22.30 4.67
N ASN A 9 11.29 21.69 3.49
CA ASN A 9 10.20 21.36 2.56
C ASN A 9 9.83 19.86 2.52
N GLY A 10 10.58 18.98 3.20
CA GLY A 10 10.52 17.53 3.07
C GLY A 10 9.37 16.90 3.84
N ILE A 11 8.13 17.06 3.35
CA ILE A 11 7.06 16.16 3.78
C ILE A 11 7.37 14.78 3.18
N PRO A 12 7.60 13.73 3.98
CA PRO A 12 7.87 12.42 3.44
C PRO A 12 6.68 11.93 2.59
N PRO A 13 6.95 11.19 1.51
CA PRO A 13 5.90 10.61 0.69
C PRO A 13 5.03 9.69 1.55
N TRP A 14 3.79 9.47 1.13
CA TRP A 14 2.77 8.76 1.91
C TRP A 14 3.26 7.46 2.54
N ASN A 15 3.95 6.63 1.76
CA ASN A 15 4.49 5.33 2.13
C ASN A 15 5.55 5.40 3.26
N GLU A 16 6.23 6.53 3.41
CA GLU A 16 7.31 6.77 4.38
C GLU A 16 6.85 7.53 5.63
N ARG A 17 5.57 7.93 5.68
CA ARG A 17 5.02 8.62 6.85
C ARG A 17 5.01 7.71 8.09
N PRO A 18 5.13 8.28 9.30
CA PRO A 18 5.06 7.50 10.52
C PRO A 18 3.70 6.81 10.64
N LYS A 19 3.70 5.62 11.23
CA LYS A 19 2.47 4.90 11.55
C LYS A 19 2.04 5.23 12.97
N CYS A 20 0.75 5.49 13.14
CA CYS A 20 0.16 5.64 14.46
C CYS A 20 0.04 4.28 15.17
N HIS A 21 -0.41 4.29 16.44
CA HIS A 21 -0.65 3.05 17.19
C HIS A 21 -1.74 2.16 16.58
N CYS A 22 -2.62 2.70 15.72
CA CYS A 22 -3.60 1.92 14.98
C CYS A 22 -3.02 1.23 13.73
N GLY A 23 -1.73 1.45 13.41
CA GLY A 23 -1.07 0.87 12.24
C GLY A 23 -1.32 1.59 10.92
N PHE A 24 -2.14 2.65 10.92
CA PHE A 24 -2.35 3.53 9.76
C PHE A 24 -1.22 4.55 9.63
N HIS A 25 -0.89 4.90 8.38
CA HIS A 25 -0.03 6.06 8.10
C HIS A 25 -0.70 7.32 8.62
N ALA A 26 0.10 8.19 9.24
CA ALA A 26 -0.43 9.39 9.85
C ALA A 26 -0.82 10.44 8.80
N TRP A 27 -1.92 11.13 9.08
CA TRP A 27 -2.45 12.21 8.25
C TRP A 27 -1.71 13.51 8.55
N LEU A 28 -1.33 14.23 7.51
CA LEU A 28 -0.69 15.54 7.59
C LEU A 28 -1.73 16.63 7.85
N GLN A 29 -1.52 17.44 8.89
CA GLN A 29 -2.34 18.61 9.18
C GLN A 29 -1.46 19.82 9.52
N VAL A 30 -2.00 21.02 9.28
CA VAL A 30 -1.43 22.28 9.76
C VAL A 30 -2.15 22.75 11.01
N TRP A 31 -1.36 23.27 11.94
CA TRP A 31 -1.86 23.93 13.14
C TRP A 31 -2.38 25.32 12.78
N GLU A 32 -3.70 25.43 12.70
CA GLU A 32 -4.41 26.68 12.41
C GLU A 32 -4.77 27.46 13.69
N ASP A 33 -4.69 26.81 14.85
CA ASP A 33 -5.10 27.39 16.12
C ASP A 33 -4.15 28.49 16.61
N ARG A 34 -4.74 29.48 17.28
CA ARG A 34 -4.03 30.66 17.81
C ARG A 34 -3.26 30.39 19.10
N VAL A 35 -3.39 29.18 19.66
CA VAL A 35 -2.80 28.79 20.95
C VAL A 35 -2.16 27.39 20.80
N PRO A 36 -0.94 27.16 21.33
CA PRO A 36 -0.06 28.14 21.95
C PRO A 36 0.48 29.15 20.93
N ARG A 37 0.58 30.42 21.34
CA ARG A 37 1.09 31.51 20.52
C ARG A 37 2.48 31.16 19.99
N GLY A 38 2.72 31.36 18.69
CA GLY A 38 4.00 31.07 18.04
C GLY A 38 4.08 29.74 17.29
N LYS A 39 3.02 28.91 17.31
CA LYS A 39 2.94 27.65 16.52
C LYS A 39 2.00 27.70 15.32
N LYS A 40 1.54 28.90 14.95
CA LYS A 40 0.70 29.07 13.76
C LYS A 40 1.47 28.58 12.53
N ALA A 41 0.79 27.83 11.66
CA ALA A 41 1.36 27.24 10.45
C ALA A 41 2.36 26.08 10.67
N TYR A 42 2.54 25.55 11.87
CA TYR A 42 3.34 24.32 12.05
C TYR A 42 2.60 23.11 11.48
N ARG A 43 3.33 22.24 10.77
CA ARG A 43 2.85 20.97 10.27
C ARG A 43 3.05 19.87 11.31
N TYR A 44 2.07 18.98 11.39
CA TYR A 44 2.14 17.81 12.25
C TYR A 44 1.43 16.62 11.61
N PHE A 45 1.83 15.44 12.03
CA PHE A 45 1.14 14.19 11.75
C PHE A 45 0.13 13.89 12.85
N LYS A 46 -1.05 13.42 12.49
CA LYS A 46 -2.05 12.91 13.44
C LYS A 46 -2.66 11.58 12.98
N CYS A 47 -3.19 10.82 13.94
CA CYS A 47 -3.97 9.64 13.58
C CYS A 47 -5.28 10.05 12.85
N PRO A 48 -5.61 9.42 11.71
CA PRO A 48 -6.85 9.68 10.97
C PRO A 48 -8.12 9.18 11.70
N THR A 49 -7.97 8.28 12.67
CA THR A 49 -9.08 7.58 13.35
C THR A 49 -9.46 8.23 14.69
N ILE A 50 -8.99 9.45 14.95
CA ILE A 50 -9.47 10.29 16.06
C ILE A 50 -10.79 10.91 15.59
N ASP A 51 -11.89 10.16 15.66
CA ASP A 51 -13.24 10.73 15.65
C ASP A 51 -14.00 10.21 16.88
N ASP A 52 -14.56 11.15 17.63
CA ASP A 52 -15.56 11.19 18.73
C ASP A 52 -15.73 10.07 19.79
N ASP A 53 -15.24 8.83 19.61
CA ASP A 53 -15.61 7.70 20.48
C ASP A 53 -14.64 7.41 21.65
N PHE A 54 -13.81 8.38 22.06
CA PHE A 54 -12.88 8.28 23.22
C PHE A 54 -11.91 7.07 23.23
N LYS A 55 -11.87 6.23 22.19
CA LYS A 55 -10.82 5.23 21.91
C LYS A 55 -9.73 5.79 20.97
N ALA A 56 -9.61 7.10 20.96
CA ALA A 56 -8.85 7.84 19.97
C ALA A 56 -7.34 7.68 20.20
N CYS A 57 -6.66 7.16 19.20
CA CYS A 57 -5.20 7.11 19.16
C CYS A 57 -4.65 8.53 19.26
N THR A 58 -3.98 8.87 20.36
CA THR A 58 -3.42 10.21 20.60
C THR A 58 -2.12 10.47 19.84
N PHE A 59 -1.86 9.72 18.77
CA PHE A 59 -0.66 9.89 17.98
C PHE A 59 -0.68 11.28 17.34
N MET A 60 0.30 12.08 17.74
CA MET A 60 0.58 13.40 17.20
C MET A 60 2.09 13.59 17.16
N GLU A 61 2.62 14.01 16.01
CA GLU A 61 4.05 14.23 15.86
C GLU A 61 4.32 15.50 15.05
N TRP A 62 5.05 16.44 15.63
CA TRP A 62 5.45 17.67 14.94
C TRP A 62 6.47 17.37 13.85
N ILE A 63 6.26 17.97 12.68
CA ILE A 63 7.19 17.89 11.55
C ILE A 63 8.17 19.04 11.64
N ASP A 64 7.65 20.24 11.85
CA ASP A 64 8.44 21.46 11.87
C ASP A 64 9.07 21.70 13.25
N THR A 65 10.36 22.02 13.24
CA THR A 65 11.10 22.48 14.42
C THR A 65 11.08 24.01 14.57
N ARG A 66 10.67 24.75 13.52
CA ARG A 66 10.60 26.22 13.46
C ARG A 66 9.33 26.71 12.72
N PRO A 67 8.84 27.94 12.96
CA PRO A 67 7.63 28.45 12.33
C PRO A 67 7.83 28.68 10.83
N LEU A 68 6.86 28.29 10.01
CA LEU A 68 6.92 28.52 8.55
C LEU A 68 6.97 30.01 8.17
N GLU A 69 6.49 30.90 9.04
CA GLU A 69 6.53 32.37 8.84
C GLU A 69 7.97 32.91 8.74
N GLU A 70 8.97 32.26 9.35
CA GLU A 70 10.38 32.69 9.26
C GLU A 70 11.06 32.30 7.94
N VAL A 71 10.50 31.35 7.19
CA VAL A 71 11.20 30.69 6.08
C VAL A 71 10.60 31.04 4.71
N GLY A 72 9.48 31.78 4.66
CA GLY A 72 8.84 32.18 3.39
C GLY A 72 8.38 30.99 2.53
N ILE A 73 8.14 29.84 3.16
CA ILE A 73 7.73 28.62 2.47
C ILE A 73 6.27 28.76 2.03
N ILE A 74 6.05 28.65 0.71
CA ILE A 74 4.71 28.48 0.15
C ILE A 74 4.20 27.13 0.67
N LEU A 75 3.03 27.12 1.32
CA LEU A 75 2.30 25.92 1.77
C LEU A 75 1.89 25.07 0.55
N VAL A 76 2.83 24.37 -0.07
CA VAL A 76 2.57 23.54 -1.24
C VAL A 76 2.14 22.16 -0.74
N VAL A 77 0.82 21.97 -0.77
CA VAL A 77 0.04 20.74 -0.62
C VAL A 77 -0.22 20.27 0.82
N LEU A 78 -1.24 20.89 1.42
CA LEU A 78 -2.02 20.22 2.45
C LEU A 78 -2.84 19.12 1.80
N GLU A 79 -2.59 17.87 2.18
CA GLU A 79 -3.45 16.76 1.81
C GLU A 79 -4.81 16.92 2.49
N THR A 80 -5.87 17.12 1.71
CA THR A 80 -7.22 17.15 2.26
C THR A 80 -7.64 15.77 2.78
N LYS A 81 -8.60 15.72 3.70
CA LYS A 81 -9.19 14.46 4.20
C LYS A 81 -9.60 13.54 3.03
N ALA A 82 -10.19 14.10 1.97
CA ALA A 82 -10.57 13.37 0.76
C ALA A 82 -9.37 12.80 -0.01
N GLN A 83 -8.27 13.55 -0.15
CA GLN A 83 -7.05 13.06 -0.80
C GLN A 83 -6.38 11.94 0.00
N TYR A 84 -6.43 12.02 1.34
CA TYR A 84 -5.96 10.97 2.26
C TYR A 84 -6.72 9.65 2.04
N TYR A 85 -8.06 9.69 2.11
CA TYR A 85 -8.86 8.48 1.95
C TYR A 85 -8.81 7.92 0.53
N GLY A 86 -8.81 8.79 -0.49
CA GLY A 86 -8.65 8.34 -1.88
C GLY A 86 -7.33 7.60 -2.13
N ARG A 87 -6.24 7.98 -1.45
CA ARG A 87 -4.97 7.23 -1.50
C ARG A 87 -5.04 5.88 -0.78
N LEU A 88 -5.75 5.81 0.35
CA LEU A 88 -5.95 4.54 1.06
C LEU A 88 -6.74 3.55 0.21
N GLU A 89 -7.83 4.00 -0.42
CA GLU A 89 -8.67 3.18 -1.29
C GLU A 89 -7.86 2.69 -2.50
N ALA A 90 -7.19 3.59 -3.22
CA ALA A 90 -6.34 3.20 -4.35
C ALA A 90 -5.24 2.19 -3.96
N ALA A 91 -4.65 2.34 -2.77
CA ALA A 91 -3.66 1.40 -2.28
C ALA A 91 -4.25 0.02 -1.91
N GLN A 92 -5.54 -0.05 -1.55
CA GLN A 92 -6.24 -1.31 -1.34
C GLN A 92 -6.58 -1.96 -2.68
N ASP A 93 -7.09 -1.20 -3.64
CA ASP A 93 -7.43 -1.70 -4.98
C ASP A 93 -6.21 -2.32 -5.67
N VAL A 94 -5.05 -1.66 -5.63
CA VAL A 94 -3.81 -2.19 -6.19
C VAL A 94 -3.39 -3.51 -5.52
N LYS A 95 -3.58 -3.64 -4.20
CA LYS A 95 -3.27 -4.88 -3.47
C LYS A 95 -4.21 -6.01 -3.86
N GLU A 96 -5.50 -5.72 -3.97
CA GLU A 96 -6.50 -6.71 -4.38
C GLU A 96 -6.30 -7.12 -5.84
N GLU A 97 -5.99 -6.19 -6.73
CA GLU A 97 -5.66 -6.51 -8.12
C GLU A 97 -4.40 -7.38 -8.22
N PHE A 98 -3.35 -7.06 -7.46
CA PHE A 98 -2.13 -7.88 -7.42
C PHE A 98 -2.42 -9.30 -6.95
N LYS A 99 -3.19 -9.46 -5.86
CA LYS A 99 -3.63 -10.77 -5.36
C LYS A 99 -4.46 -11.52 -6.40
N ALA A 100 -5.40 -10.85 -7.07
CA ALA A 100 -6.24 -11.44 -8.10
C ALA A 100 -5.42 -11.94 -9.29
N ARG A 101 -4.44 -11.14 -9.76
CA ARG A 101 -3.51 -11.54 -10.82
C ARG A 101 -2.68 -12.75 -10.40
N GLN A 102 -2.17 -12.77 -9.17
CA GLN A 102 -1.41 -13.91 -8.65
C GLN A 102 -2.26 -15.18 -8.58
N ALA A 103 -3.51 -15.09 -8.12
CA ALA A 103 -4.44 -16.20 -8.07
C ALA A 103 -4.78 -16.74 -9.47
N GLN A 104 -4.99 -15.85 -10.46
CA GLN A 104 -5.23 -16.26 -11.84
C GLN A 104 -4.04 -17.00 -12.46
N LEU A 105 -2.82 -16.57 -12.18
CA LEU A 105 -1.62 -17.25 -12.67
C LEU A 105 -1.51 -18.67 -12.10
N LEU A 106 -1.74 -18.83 -10.80
CA LEU A 106 -1.75 -20.14 -10.15
C LEU A 106 -2.84 -21.06 -10.74
N GLN A 107 -4.04 -20.53 -10.97
CA GLN A 107 -5.13 -21.30 -11.57
C GLN A 107 -4.79 -21.76 -13.00
N LYS A 108 -4.18 -20.89 -13.81
CA LYS A 108 -3.72 -21.24 -15.16
C LYS A 108 -2.63 -22.31 -15.13
N GLU A 109 -1.68 -22.20 -14.21
CA GLU A 109 -0.62 -23.20 -14.06
C GLU A 109 -1.20 -24.57 -13.66
N GLU A 110 -2.17 -24.61 -12.74
CA GLU A 110 -2.86 -25.85 -12.38
C GLU A 110 -3.65 -26.44 -13.55
N GLN A 111 -4.34 -25.61 -14.34
CA GLN A 111 -5.06 -26.06 -15.53
C GLN A 111 -4.11 -26.64 -16.57
N GLN A 112 -2.97 -25.98 -16.81
CA GLN A 112 -1.95 -26.47 -17.74
C GLN A 112 -1.37 -27.81 -17.27
N LYS A 113 -1.07 -27.97 -15.97
CA LYS A 113 -0.60 -29.23 -15.40
C LYS A 113 -1.61 -30.36 -15.60
N LYS A 114 -2.91 -30.08 -15.42
CA LYS A 114 -3.99 -31.06 -15.65
C LYS A 114 -4.08 -31.46 -17.13
N MET A 115 -4.00 -30.50 -18.05
CA MET A 115 -4.03 -30.75 -19.49
C MET A 115 -2.83 -31.59 -19.92
N ASN A 116 -1.62 -31.20 -19.53
CA ASN A 116 -0.39 -31.94 -19.85
C ASN A 116 -0.42 -33.37 -19.29
N LYS A 117 -0.98 -33.57 -18.08
CA LYS A 117 -1.16 -34.91 -17.49
C LYS A 117 -2.14 -35.75 -18.31
N GLN A 118 -3.26 -35.19 -18.74
CA GLN A 118 -4.24 -35.88 -19.58
C GLN A 118 -3.65 -36.24 -20.95
N GLU A 119 -2.87 -35.35 -21.57
CA GLU A 119 -2.19 -35.62 -22.84
C GLU A 119 -1.15 -36.75 -22.70
N ALA A 120 -0.35 -36.73 -21.63
CA ALA A 120 0.61 -37.79 -21.34
C ALA A 120 -0.07 -39.16 -21.12
N GLU A 121 -1.20 -39.19 -20.43
CA GLU A 121 -2.01 -40.41 -20.22
C GLU A 121 -2.71 -40.90 -21.49
N CYS A 122 -3.12 -39.99 -22.39
CA CYS A 122 -3.75 -40.33 -23.66
C CYS A 122 -2.73 -40.91 -24.65
N SER A 123 -1.57 -40.27 -24.78
CA SER A 123 -0.48 -40.69 -25.68
C SER A 123 0.11 -42.07 -25.32
N SER A 124 0.21 -42.36 -24.02
CA SER A 124 0.71 -43.66 -23.54
C SER A 124 -0.26 -44.83 -23.79
N LYS A 125 -1.57 -44.57 -23.97
CA LYS A 125 -2.56 -45.59 -24.35
C LYS A 125 -2.53 -45.94 -25.84
N THR A 126 -2.22 -44.98 -26.71
CA THR A 126 -2.07 -45.21 -28.16
C THR A 126 -0.79 -45.99 -28.49
N ALA A 127 0.32 -45.74 -27.77
CA ALA A 127 1.57 -46.47 -27.96
C ALA A 127 1.48 -47.98 -27.63
N ARG A 128 0.59 -48.39 -26.70
CA ARG A 128 0.40 -49.80 -26.33
C ARG A 128 -0.43 -50.64 -27.33
N LYS A 129 -1.16 -50.02 -28.26
CA LYS A 129 -2.00 -50.75 -29.24
C LYS A 129 -1.27 -51.14 -30.54
N GLY A 130 -0.02 -50.71 -30.74
CA GLY A 130 0.70 -50.88 -32.01
C GLY A 130 1.55 -52.17 -32.16
N LYS A 131 1.62 -53.05 -31.15
CA LYS A 131 2.46 -54.25 -31.22
C LYS A 131 1.61 -55.48 -31.55
N LEU A 132 1.32 -55.67 -32.84
CA LEU A 132 0.84 -56.96 -33.35
C LEU A 132 2.00 -57.97 -33.27
N PRO A 133 1.79 -59.20 -32.73
CA PRO A 133 2.79 -60.24 -32.78
C PRO A 133 3.01 -60.64 -34.24
N GLN A 134 4.24 -60.49 -34.74
CA GLN A 134 4.63 -61.13 -35.99
C GLN A 134 4.68 -62.64 -35.76
N PHE A 135 3.72 -63.34 -36.34
CA PHE A 135 3.79 -64.79 -36.49
C PHE A 135 4.83 -65.10 -37.56
N THR A 136 5.99 -65.59 -37.13
CA THR A 136 6.96 -66.23 -38.02
C THR A 136 6.52 -67.67 -38.28
N GLN A 137 6.52 -68.02 -39.57
CA GLN A 137 6.06 -69.28 -40.16
C GLN A 137 7.10 -70.40 -40.01
#